data_AF-A0A9X9LZV6-F1
#
_entry.id   AF-A0A9X9LZV6-F1
#
_cell.length_a   1.000
_cell.length_b   1.000
_cell.length_c   1.000
_cell.angle_alpha   90.00
_cell.angle_beta   90.00
_cell.angle_gamma   90.00
#
_symmetry.space_group_name_H-M   'P 1'
#
loop_
_entity.id
_entity.type
_entity.pdbx_description
1 polymer ?
#
loop_
_entity_poly.entity_id
_entity_poly.type
_entity_poly.pdbx_seq_one_letter_code
_entity_poly.pdbx_strand_id
1 'polypeptide(L)'
;MSGRMVSGLLPGVAVVFLLLLQDTHSVSIQHQGFQVQLESVKKLRDLEEQRGPNPSRVSRLQTQSLVPSVCHDPALPPDLQPICTSKE
;
A
#
# COMPACT_ATOMS: atom_id res chain seq x y z
N MET A 1 21.66 -5.07 -48.05
CA MET A 1 20.65 -4.08 -47.64
C MET A 1 19.37 -4.82 -47.26
N SER A 2 19.04 -4.99 -45.97
CA SER A 2 17.65 -5.17 -45.53
C SER A 2 17.60 -5.13 -44.00
N GLY A 3 17.59 -3.92 -43.44
CA GLY A 3 17.43 -3.67 -42.01
C GLY A 3 16.24 -2.75 -41.81
N ARG A 4 15.04 -3.23 -42.11
CA ARG A 4 13.78 -2.50 -41.91
C ARG A 4 12.71 -3.52 -41.55
N MET A 5 11.87 -3.19 -40.56
CA MET A 5 10.67 -3.90 -40.05
C MET A 5 10.73 -4.47 -38.61
N VAL A 6 11.47 -3.85 -37.69
CA VAL A 6 11.19 -4.04 -36.23
C VAL A 6 10.61 -2.77 -35.58
N SER A 7 10.66 -1.64 -36.28
CA SER A 7 10.29 -0.32 -35.73
C SER A 7 8.79 -0.08 -35.53
N GLY A 8 7.89 -0.94 -36.04
CA GLY A 8 6.44 -0.75 -35.97
C GLY A 8 5.76 -1.34 -34.73
N LEU A 9 6.38 -2.32 -34.06
CA LEU A 9 5.81 -3.00 -32.88
C LEU A 9 5.98 -2.19 -31.59
N LEU A 10 7.12 -1.51 -31.42
CA LEU A 10 7.43 -0.67 -30.26
C LEU A 10 6.40 0.44 -29.99
N PRO A 11 5.97 1.25 -30.98
CA PRO A 11 4.97 2.30 -30.73
C PRO A 11 3.60 1.72 -30.39
N GLY A 12 3.21 0.60 -31.00
CA GLY A 12 1.94 -0.07 -30.69
C GLY A 12 1.89 -0.58 -29.25
N VAL A 13 2.95 -1.26 -28.79
CA VAL A 13 3.05 -1.75 -27.40
C VAL A 13 3.06 -0.58 -26.41
N ALA A 14 3.78 0.50 -26.71
CA ALA A 14 3.81 1.69 -25.86
C ALA A 14 2.42 2.34 -25.74
N VAL A 15 1.66 2.45 -26.83
CA VAL A 15 0.29 2.98 -26.82
C VAL A 15 -0.65 2.11 -25.99
N VAL A 16 -0.58 0.79 -26.13
CA VAL A 16 -1.36 -0.16 -25.31
C VAL A 16 -1.02 0.00 -23.82
N PHE A 17 0.26 0.13 -23.48
CA PHE A 17 0.71 0.31 -22.10
C PHE A 17 0.21 1.63 -21.50
N LEU A 18 0.24 2.72 -22.27
CA LEU A 18 -0.27 4.03 -21.84
C LEU A 18 -1.78 4.02 -21.65
N LEU A 19 -2.54 3.29 -22.48
CA LEU A 19 -3.99 3.13 -22.29
C LEU A 19 -4.30 2.38 -21.00
N LEU A 20 -3.56 1.32 -20.68
CA LEU A 20 -3.76 0.55 -19.45
C LEU A 20 -3.42 1.34 -18.17
N LEU A 21 -2.47 2.27 -18.25
CA LEU A 21 -2.10 3.13 -17.12
C LEU A 21 -3.15 4.22 -16.81
N GLN A 22 -4.05 4.55 -17.74
CA GLN A 22 -5.08 5.56 -17.50
C GLN A 22 -6.10 5.10 -16.44
N ASP A 23 -6.32 3.80 -16.28
CA ASP A 23 -7.31 3.28 -15.33
C ASP A 23 -6.79 3.12 -13.90
N THR A 24 -5.50 3.38 -13.65
CA THR A 24 -4.92 3.31 -12.30
C THR A 24 -5.07 4.64 -11.57
N HIS A 25 -6.26 4.92 -11.04
CA HIS A 25 -6.49 6.05 -10.15
C HIS A 25 -6.37 5.64 -8.68
N SER A 26 -5.45 6.27 -7.94
CA SER A 26 -5.38 6.14 -6.49
C SER A 26 -6.57 6.87 -5.85
N VAL A 27 -7.50 6.15 -5.24
CA VAL A 27 -8.63 6.73 -4.52
C VAL A 27 -8.18 7.13 -3.10
N SER A 28 -8.43 8.37 -2.71
CA SER A 28 -8.23 8.83 -1.33
C SER A 28 -9.56 8.94 -0.60
N ILE A 29 -9.54 8.61 0.69
CA ILE A 29 -10.68 8.69 1.60
C ILE A 29 -10.34 9.63 2.76
N GLN A 30 -11.36 10.23 3.35
CA GLN A 30 -11.19 11.01 4.59
C GLN A 30 -11.68 10.18 5.77
N HIS A 31 -10.84 10.03 6.78
CA HIS A 31 -11.15 9.29 8.00
C HIS A 31 -10.69 10.09 9.21
N GLN A 32 -11.62 10.50 10.07
CA GLN A 32 -11.34 11.29 11.28
C GLN A 32 -10.47 12.55 11.03
N GLY A 33 -10.70 13.23 9.90
CA GLY A 33 -9.92 14.41 9.52
C GLY A 33 -8.57 14.10 8.84
N PHE A 34 -8.15 12.84 8.77
CA PHE A 34 -6.98 12.41 8.01
C PHE A 34 -7.37 12.01 6.59
N GLN A 35 -6.54 12.38 5.60
CA GLN A 35 -6.67 11.90 4.24
C GLN A 35 -5.78 10.67 4.06
N VAL A 36 -6.39 9.56 3.64
CA VAL A 36 -5.72 8.26 3.52
C VAL A 36 -5.95 7.70 2.12
N GLN A 37 -4.93 7.10 1.54
CA GLN A 37 -5.05 6.40 0.26
C GLN A 37 -5.62 5.01 0.49
N LEU A 38 -6.61 4.62 -0.31
CA LEU A 38 -7.22 3.30 -0.21
C LEU A 38 -6.19 2.18 -0.49
N GLU A 39 -5.20 2.46 -1.34
CA GLU A 39 -4.06 1.58 -1.57
C GLU A 39 -3.24 1.36 -0.30
N SER A 40 -3.02 2.40 0.51
CA SER A 40 -2.33 2.28 1.79
C SER A 40 -3.12 1.43 2.78
N VAL A 41 -4.45 1.57 2.82
CA VAL A 41 -5.31 0.71 3.66
C VAL A 41 -5.25 -0.75 3.21
N LYS A 42 -5.18 -0.99 1.90
CA LYS A 42 -4.96 -2.35 1.36
C LYS A 42 -3.61 -2.91 1.80
N LYS A 43 -2.52 -2.14 1.67
CA LYS A 43 -1.18 -2.55 2.13
C LYS A 43 -1.16 -2.84 3.64
N LEU A 44 -1.88 -2.05 4.43
CA LEU A 44 -2.02 -2.29 5.87
C LEU A 44 -2.67 -3.65 6.16
N ARG A 45 -3.74 -4.00 5.43
CA ARG A 45 -4.38 -5.33 5.52
C ARG A 45 -3.38 -6.43 5.15
N ASP A 46 -2.65 -6.27 4.05
CA ASP A 46 -1.68 -7.27 3.60
C ASP A 46 -0.56 -7.48 4.65
N LEU A 47 -0.13 -6.42 5.34
CA LEU A 47 0.84 -6.49 6.45
C LEU A 47 0.27 -7.24 7.66
N GLU A 48 -1.02 -7.02 7.98
CA GLU A 48 -1.70 -7.72 9.07
C GLU A 48 -1.87 -9.22 8.76
N GLU A 49 -2.24 -9.55 7.52
CA GLU A 49 -2.41 -10.93 7.04
C GLU A 49 -1.08 -11.68 7.00
N GLN A 50 0.00 -11.04 6.52
CA GLN A 50 1.36 -11.61 6.53
C GLN A 50 1.86 -11.95 7.93
N ARG A 51 1.42 -11.20 8.94
CA ARG A 51 1.78 -11.46 10.34
C ARG A 51 1.14 -12.75 10.88
N GLY A 52 0.17 -13.31 10.17
CA GLY A 52 -0.46 -14.61 10.43
C GLY A 52 -1.22 -14.71 11.76
N PRO A 53 -2.00 -15.79 11.95
CA PRO A 53 -2.63 -16.12 13.23
C PRO A 53 -1.57 -16.72 14.16
N ASN A 54 -0.62 -15.91 14.64
CA ASN A 54 0.50 -16.43 15.43
C ASN A 54 0.10 -16.62 16.92
N PRO A 55 0.15 -17.85 17.48
CA PRO A 55 -0.19 -18.13 18.88
C PRO A 55 0.78 -17.51 19.90
N SER A 56 1.92 -16.98 19.46
CA SER A 56 2.87 -16.21 20.26
C SER A 56 2.38 -14.80 20.64
N ARG A 57 1.22 -14.34 20.13
CA ARG A 57 0.53 -13.12 20.60
C ARG A 57 -0.06 -13.24 22.02
N VAL A 58 0.08 -14.41 22.67
CA VAL A 58 -0.20 -14.59 24.11
C VAL A 58 1.03 -14.33 25.00
N SER A 59 2.15 -13.84 24.44
CA SER A 59 3.30 -13.40 25.24
C SER A 59 3.10 -11.99 25.83
N ARG A 60 2.11 -11.89 26.71
CA ARG A 60 2.17 -11.30 28.06
C ARG A 60 3.38 -10.38 28.33
N LEU A 61 3.44 -9.17 27.75
CA LEU A 61 4.24 -8.03 28.28
C LEU A 61 4.01 -6.66 27.61
N GLN A 62 2.91 -6.43 26.90
CA GLN A 62 2.54 -5.08 26.42
C GLN A 62 1.34 -4.51 27.16
N THR A 63 1.48 -4.35 28.48
CA THR A 63 0.61 -3.49 29.29
C THR A 63 0.98 -2.00 29.13
N GLN A 64 1.69 -1.60 28.06
CA GLN A 64 2.28 -0.26 27.95
C GLN A 64 2.17 0.42 26.56
N SER A 65 1.50 -0.16 25.57
CA SER A 65 1.20 0.54 24.32
C SER A 65 -0.25 0.33 23.92
N LEU A 66 -1.04 1.39 23.99
CA LEU A 66 -2.39 1.47 23.42
C LEU A 66 -2.38 1.42 21.88
N VAL A 67 -1.19 1.51 21.27
CA VAL A 67 -1.02 1.58 19.82
C VAL A 67 -0.89 0.17 19.22
N PRO A 68 -1.68 -0.17 18.18
CA PRO A 68 -1.59 -1.45 17.48
C PRO A 68 -0.18 -1.81 17.04
N SER A 69 0.18 -3.10 17.13
CA SER A 69 1.50 -3.60 16.69
C SER A 69 1.82 -3.31 15.21
N VAL A 70 0.82 -3.06 14.37
CA VAL A 70 1.00 -2.71 12.95
C VAL A 70 1.56 -1.30 12.77
N CYS A 71 1.33 -0.40 13.72
CA CYS A 71 1.87 0.96 13.69
C CYS A 71 3.37 1.04 13.90
N HIS A 72 3.99 -0.04 14.38
CA HIS A 72 5.44 -0.17 14.54
C HIS A 72 6.09 -0.89 13.36
N ASP A 73 5.29 -1.28 12.35
CA ASP A 73 5.81 -1.98 11.18
C ASP A 73 6.62 -1.00 10.30
N PRO A 74 7.88 -1.30 9.94
CA PRO A 74 8.67 -0.43 9.09
C PRO A 74 8.10 -0.27 7.67
N ALA A 75 7.22 -1.18 7.23
CA ALA A 75 6.53 -1.10 5.96
C ALA A 75 5.17 -0.36 6.05
N LEU A 76 4.85 0.25 7.20
CA LEU A 76 3.63 1.04 7.37
C LEU A 76 3.57 2.18 6.33
N PRO A 77 2.44 2.34 5.61
CA PRO A 77 2.26 3.46 4.71
C PRO A 77 2.32 4.83 5.42
N PRO A 78 2.99 5.84 4.82
CA PRO A 78 3.28 7.11 5.48
C PRO A 78 2.02 7.94 5.79
N ASP A 79 0.97 7.82 4.98
CA ASP A 79 -0.32 8.48 5.19
C ASP A 79 -1.12 7.91 6.38
N LEU A 80 -0.73 6.74 6.89
CA LEU A 80 -1.31 6.12 8.08
C LEU A 80 -0.53 6.44 9.36
N GLN A 81 0.69 6.96 9.24
CA GLN A 81 1.54 7.31 10.38
C GLN A 81 0.89 8.35 11.32
N PRO A 82 0.21 9.40 10.84
CA PRO A 82 -0.48 10.36 11.72
C PRO A 82 -1.56 9.70 12.59
N ILE A 83 -2.27 8.71 12.04
CA ILE A 83 -3.32 7.94 12.73
C ILE A 83 -2.69 7.10 13.85
N CYS A 84 -1.53 6.50 13.58
CA CYS A 84 -0.78 5.72 14.57
C CYS A 84 -0.19 6.54 15.71
N THR A 85 0.11 7.82 15.48
CA THR A 85 0.57 8.77 16.51
C THR A 85 -0.55 9.53 17.19
N SER A 86 -1.76 9.47 16.66
CA SER A 86 -2.93 10.14 17.22
C SER A 86 -3.29 9.49 18.55
N LYS A 87 -3.16 10.25 19.65
CA LYS A 87 -3.79 9.93 20.93
C LYS A 87 -5.22 10.45 20.86
N GLU A 88 -6.13 9.69 20.26
CA GLU A 88 -7.55 9.78 20.62
C GLU A 88 -7.73 9.25 22.05
#